data_AF-A0A410H2G1-F1
#
_entry.id   AF-A0A410H2G1-F1
#
_cell.length_a   1.000
_cell.length_b   1.000
_cell.length_c   1.000
_cell.angle_alpha   90.00
_cell.angle_beta   90.00
_cell.angle_gamma   90.00
#
_symmetry.space_group_name_H-M   'P 1'
#
loop_
_entity.id
_entity.type
_entity.pdbx_description
1 polymer ?
#
loop_
_entity_poly.entity_id
_entity_poly.type
_entity_poly.pdbx_seq_one_letter_code
_entity_poly.pdbx_strand_id
1 'polypeptide(L)'
;MQLRQQLFRDDSAKSIFLEPTAQWHQLAGNDASHQHGVNHLFFYDEEAKEFFDAYQDNDLTEQLDALGDMLFVAWGITHHLDLPEPMAASQMSILYVLDKLQPQDPLAVSQAVFEEVVRSNFSKFCPTEENARQTVQHYADTLDVDVTYDQVGDFFVIRCASDQTGRDGKAYRKDKILKSVDFFEPDFSHIQL
;
A
#
# COMPACT_ATOMS: atom_id res chain seq x y z
N MET A 1 -22.52 5.93 -17.03
CA MET A 1 -21.76 4.88 -16.32
C MET A 1 -20.98 5.59 -15.22
N GLN A 2 -21.14 5.20 -13.96
CA GLN A 2 -20.43 5.89 -12.87
C GLN A 2 -18.91 5.64 -13.01
N LEU A 3 -18.07 6.62 -12.66
CA LEU A 3 -16.59 6.52 -12.64
C LEU A 3 -16.12 5.23 -11.93
N ARG A 4 -16.88 4.82 -10.91
CA ARG A 4 -16.84 3.56 -10.17
C ARG A 4 -16.87 2.27 -11.01
N GLN A 5 -17.57 2.29 -12.16
CA GLN A 5 -17.66 1.16 -13.11
C GLN A 5 -16.58 1.22 -14.19
N GLN A 6 -15.85 2.34 -14.30
CA GLN A 6 -14.78 2.52 -15.29
C GLN A 6 -13.41 2.14 -14.72
N LEU A 7 -13.21 2.39 -13.41
CA LEU A 7 -11.97 2.08 -12.69
C LEU A 7 -11.81 0.61 -12.29
N PHE A 8 -12.85 -0.21 -12.42
CA PHE A 8 -12.80 -1.63 -12.05
C PHE A 8 -13.64 -2.44 -13.04
N ARG A 9 -12.98 -3.36 -13.77
CA ARG A 9 -13.60 -4.12 -14.87
C ARG A 9 -14.37 -5.36 -14.41
N ASP A 10 -14.13 -5.85 -13.19
CA ASP A 10 -14.77 -7.05 -12.64
C ASP A 10 -14.93 -6.96 -11.10
N ASP A 11 -15.99 -7.56 -10.56
CA ASP A 11 -16.28 -7.68 -9.13
C ASP A 11 -15.23 -8.55 -8.40
N SER A 12 -14.47 -9.38 -9.12
CA SER A 12 -13.36 -10.18 -8.57
C SER A 12 -12.19 -9.32 -8.07
N ALA A 13 -11.85 -8.24 -8.76
CA ALA A 13 -10.85 -7.27 -8.30
C ALA A 13 -11.29 -6.58 -7.00
N LYS A 14 -12.61 -6.40 -6.83
CA LYS A 14 -13.22 -5.84 -5.63
C LYS A 14 -13.01 -6.73 -4.39
N SER A 15 -13.24 -8.03 -4.50
CA SER A 15 -13.07 -8.96 -3.37
C SER A 15 -11.61 -9.24 -3.02
N ILE A 16 -10.70 -9.17 -4.01
CA ILE A 16 -9.28 -9.49 -3.82
C ILE A 16 -8.50 -8.26 -3.31
N PHE A 17 -8.86 -7.06 -3.78
CA PHE A 17 -8.08 -5.85 -3.52
C PHE A 17 -8.83 -4.83 -2.68
N LEU A 18 -10.12 -4.60 -2.92
CA LEU A 18 -10.84 -3.47 -2.32
C LEU A 18 -11.47 -3.80 -0.97
N GLU A 19 -12.09 -4.96 -0.78
CA GLU A 19 -12.63 -5.36 0.53
C GLU A 19 -11.56 -5.52 1.61
N PRO A 20 -10.38 -6.13 1.33
CA PRO A 20 -9.34 -6.19 2.33
C PRO A 20 -8.64 -4.81 2.52
N THR A 21 -8.47 -3.98 1.48
CA THR A 21 -7.95 -2.59 1.64
C THR A 21 -8.89 -1.72 2.47
N ALA A 22 -10.20 -1.83 2.23
CA ALA A 22 -11.24 -1.19 3.01
C ALA A 22 -11.20 -1.61 4.49
N GLN A 23 -10.84 -2.87 4.73
CA GLN A 23 -10.62 -3.44 6.05
C GLN A 23 -9.16 -3.33 6.51
N TRP A 24 -8.30 -2.52 5.88
CA TRP A 24 -6.87 -2.48 6.22
C TRP A 24 -6.62 -2.26 7.71
N HIS A 25 -7.44 -1.48 8.42
CA HIS A 25 -7.30 -1.32 9.88
C HIS A 25 -7.69 -2.55 10.68
N GLN A 26 -8.70 -3.29 10.22
CA GLN A 26 -9.10 -4.56 10.80
C GLN A 26 -8.01 -5.59 10.51
N LEU A 27 -7.54 -5.71 9.25
CA LEU A 27 -6.36 -6.50 8.83
C LEU A 27 -5.06 -6.11 9.54
N ALA A 28 -4.91 -4.83 9.86
CA ALA A 28 -3.81 -4.29 10.62
C ALA A 28 -4.00 -4.43 12.13
N GLY A 29 -5.03 -5.13 12.63
CA GLY A 29 -5.22 -5.45 14.05
C GLY A 29 -5.31 -4.23 14.98
N ASN A 30 -5.62 -3.05 14.44
CA ASN A 30 -5.60 -1.79 15.17
C ASN A 30 -7.00 -1.48 15.74
N ASP A 31 -7.46 -2.25 16.72
CA ASP A 31 -8.74 -1.99 17.40
C ASP A 31 -8.68 -0.81 18.40
N ALA A 32 -7.52 -0.18 18.57
CA ALA A 32 -7.30 0.85 19.59
C ALA A 32 -6.49 2.05 19.08
N SER A 33 -7.15 3.05 18.47
CA SER A 33 -7.02 4.44 18.94
C SER A 33 -7.96 5.39 18.20
N HIS A 34 -8.61 6.29 18.94
CA HIS A 34 -9.37 7.44 18.42
C HIS A 34 -8.54 8.46 17.59
N GLN A 35 -7.31 8.11 17.15
CA GLN A 35 -6.40 8.94 16.36
C GLN A 35 -6.33 8.56 14.87
N HIS A 36 -7.06 7.53 14.43
CA HIS A 36 -6.92 6.94 13.09
C HIS A 36 -7.12 7.92 11.92
N GLY A 37 -8.02 8.91 12.02
CA GLY A 37 -8.21 9.91 10.97
C GLY A 37 -6.99 10.80 10.71
N VAL A 38 -6.20 11.12 11.75
CA VAL A 38 -4.98 11.95 11.62
C VAL A 38 -3.80 11.11 11.12
N ASN A 39 -3.75 9.82 11.49
CA ASN A 39 -2.69 8.91 11.04
C ASN A 39 -2.71 8.70 9.53
N HIS A 40 -3.89 8.69 8.90
CA HIS A 40 -3.96 8.65 7.44
C HIS A 40 -3.43 9.90 6.76
N LEU A 41 -3.62 11.07 7.36
CA LEU A 41 -3.04 12.31 6.82
C LEU A 41 -1.52 12.28 6.93
N PHE A 42 -0.96 11.67 7.98
CA PHE A 42 0.49 11.45 8.09
C PHE A 42 1.01 10.48 7.03
N PHE A 43 0.32 9.36 6.76
CA PHE A 43 0.71 8.45 5.68
C PHE A 43 0.64 9.15 4.33
N TYR A 44 -0.44 9.87 4.03
CA TYR A 44 -0.56 10.61 2.77
C TYR A 44 0.54 11.67 2.61
N ASP A 45 0.90 12.36 3.70
CA ASP A 45 2.00 13.34 3.72
C ASP A 45 3.39 12.69 3.61
N GLU A 46 3.55 11.44 4.04
CA GLU A 46 4.76 10.63 3.80
C GLU A 46 4.89 10.32 2.31
N GLU A 47 3.88 9.72 1.70
CA GLU A 47 3.88 9.39 0.26
C GLU A 47 4.03 10.63 -0.63
N ALA A 48 3.44 11.76 -0.23
CA ALA A 48 3.59 13.02 -0.97
C ALA A 48 5.03 13.57 -0.96
N LYS A 49 5.81 13.30 0.11
CA LYS A 49 7.24 13.66 0.15
C LYS A 49 8.05 12.72 -0.74
N GLU A 50 7.77 11.42 -0.69
CA GLU A 50 8.43 10.43 -1.57
C GLU A 50 8.21 10.78 -3.04
N PHE A 51 7.00 11.17 -3.43
CA PHE A 51 6.72 11.69 -4.76
C PHE A 51 7.60 12.90 -5.13
N PHE A 52 7.74 13.87 -4.21
CA PHE A 52 8.49 15.09 -4.49
C PHE A 52 9.99 14.81 -4.68
N ASP A 53 10.56 13.93 -3.86
CA ASP A 53 11.95 13.50 -3.97
C ASP A 53 12.16 12.73 -5.29
N ALA A 54 11.29 11.76 -5.61
CA ALA A 54 11.32 11.02 -6.87
C ALA A 54 11.17 11.92 -8.11
N TYR A 55 10.34 12.98 -8.02
CA TYR A 55 10.18 13.97 -9.08
C TYR A 55 11.46 14.77 -9.32
N GLN A 56 12.19 15.16 -8.26
CA GLN A 56 13.48 15.84 -8.39
C GLN A 56 14.52 14.94 -9.05
N ASP A 57 14.50 13.65 -8.72
CA ASP A 57 15.44 12.66 -9.23
C ASP A 57 15.08 12.13 -10.63
N ASN A 58 13.93 12.54 -11.17
CA ASN A 58 13.35 12.01 -12.42
C ASN A 58 13.16 10.49 -12.40
N ASP A 59 12.89 9.93 -11.22
CA ASP A 59 12.58 8.52 -11.06
C ASP A 59 11.08 8.29 -11.30
N LEU A 60 10.74 7.81 -12.50
CA LEU A 60 9.35 7.59 -12.88
C LEU A 60 8.72 6.41 -12.12
N THR A 61 9.50 5.40 -11.73
CA THR A 61 9.00 4.24 -10.99
C THR A 61 8.54 4.68 -9.61
N GLU A 62 9.40 5.39 -8.88
CA GLU A 62 9.09 5.89 -7.53
C GLU A 62 8.01 6.98 -7.57
N GLN A 63 7.95 7.80 -8.62
CA GLN A 63 6.83 8.74 -8.82
C GLN A 63 5.48 8.02 -8.93
N LEU A 64 5.41 6.93 -9.72
CA LEU A 64 4.18 6.17 -9.91
C LEU A 64 3.78 5.39 -8.66
N ASP A 65 4.77 4.85 -7.94
CA ASP A 65 4.55 4.15 -6.66
C ASP A 65 3.93 5.08 -5.62
N ALA A 66 4.62 6.19 -5.31
CA ALA A 66 4.16 7.18 -4.34
C ALA A 66 2.75 7.72 -4.66
N LEU A 67 2.45 7.96 -5.94
CA LEU A 67 1.11 8.41 -6.35
C LEU A 67 0.04 7.32 -6.20
N GLY A 68 0.38 6.06 -6.47
CA GLY A 68 -0.49 4.92 -6.22
C GLY A 68 -0.73 4.71 -4.72
N ASP A 69 0.29 4.88 -3.89
CA ASP A 69 0.20 4.77 -2.43
C ASP A 69 -0.61 5.90 -1.82
N MET A 70 -0.47 7.13 -2.31
CA MET A 70 -1.38 8.24 -1.98
C MET A 70 -2.85 7.89 -2.30
N LEU A 71 -3.10 7.19 -3.42
CA LEU A 71 -4.43 6.74 -3.77
C LEU A 71 -4.92 5.62 -2.85
N PHE A 72 -4.05 4.68 -2.48
CA PHE A 72 -4.31 3.59 -1.54
C PHE A 72 -4.70 4.12 -0.15
N VAL A 73 -3.91 5.06 0.39
CA VAL A 73 -4.18 5.71 1.67
C VAL A 73 -5.50 6.48 1.64
N ALA A 74 -5.76 7.25 0.57
CA ALA A 74 -7.01 7.99 0.41
C ALA A 74 -8.23 7.07 0.38
N TRP A 75 -8.10 5.91 -0.27
CA TRP A 75 -9.14 4.88 -0.30
C TRP A 75 -9.49 4.37 1.11
N GLY A 76 -8.47 4.03 1.90
CA GLY A 76 -8.64 3.58 3.29
C GLY A 76 -9.39 4.58 4.17
N ILE A 77 -9.10 5.89 4.04
CA ILE A 77 -9.81 6.96 4.78
C ILE A 77 -11.32 6.90 4.54
N THR A 78 -11.72 6.58 3.32
CA THR A 78 -13.11 6.81 2.90
C THR A 78 -14.03 5.68 3.10
N HIS A 79 -13.47 4.48 3.08
CA HIS A 79 -14.15 3.37 3.69
C HIS A 79 -14.32 3.60 5.19
N HIS A 80 -13.29 4.09 5.89
CA HIS A 80 -13.34 4.31 7.33
C HIS A 80 -14.37 5.37 7.76
N LEU A 81 -14.51 6.44 6.98
CA LEU A 81 -15.39 7.57 7.31
C LEU A 81 -16.77 7.52 6.63
N ASP A 82 -17.09 6.43 5.92
CA ASP A 82 -18.31 6.28 5.11
C ASP A 82 -18.55 7.50 4.19
N LEU A 83 -17.47 8.03 3.62
CA LEU A 83 -17.54 9.19 2.73
C LEU A 83 -17.87 8.72 1.30
N PRO A 84 -18.62 9.52 0.52
CA PRO A 84 -18.74 9.27 -0.91
C PRO A 84 -17.34 9.25 -1.52
N GLU A 85 -17.06 8.23 -2.35
CA GLU A 85 -15.71 7.89 -2.83
C GLU A 85 -14.91 9.15 -3.21
N PRO A 86 -13.81 9.50 -2.53
CA PRO A 86 -13.00 10.61 -2.92
C PRO A 86 -11.90 10.07 -3.78
N MET A 87 -12.03 10.33 -5.06
CA MET A 87 -10.93 10.01 -5.95
C MET A 87 -10.64 11.13 -6.92
N ALA A 88 -11.20 12.33 -6.75
CA ALA A 88 -10.84 13.43 -7.62
C ALA A 88 -9.37 13.86 -7.39
N ALA A 89 -8.97 14.20 -6.16
CA ALA A 89 -7.68 14.85 -5.95
C ALA A 89 -6.47 13.94 -6.21
N SER A 90 -6.45 12.70 -5.70
CA SER A 90 -5.35 11.75 -5.86
C SER A 90 -5.27 11.18 -7.28
N GLN A 91 -6.41 10.85 -7.93
CA GLN A 91 -6.38 10.47 -9.35
C GLN A 91 -5.93 11.63 -10.24
N MET A 92 -6.30 12.87 -9.90
CA MET A 92 -5.81 14.05 -10.64
C MET A 92 -4.28 14.20 -10.56
N SER A 93 -3.65 13.80 -9.45
CA SER A 93 -2.18 13.78 -9.32
C SER A 93 -1.52 12.75 -10.25
N ILE A 94 -2.05 11.52 -10.31
CA ILE A 94 -1.59 10.51 -11.28
C ILE A 94 -1.79 11.02 -12.71
N LEU A 95 -2.99 11.51 -13.02
CA LEU A 95 -3.32 12.04 -14.35
C LEU A 95 -2.43 13.22 -14.74
N TYR A 96 -1.98 14.05 -13.80
CA TYR A 96 -1.05 15.15 -14.07
C TYR A 96 0.32 14.66 -14.55
N VAL A 97 0.86 13.60 -13.93
CA VAL A 97 2.11 12.99 -14.39
C VAL A 97 1.91 12.31 -15.74
N LEU A 98 0.80 11.58 -15.91
CA LEU A 98 0.47 10.92 -17.17
C LEU A 98 0.24 11.91 -18.32
N ASP A 99 -0.29 13.12 -18.07
CA ASP A 99 -0.39 14.18 -19.09
C ASP A 99 0.98 14.54 -19.70
N LYS A 100 2.06 14.43 -18.93
CA LYS A 100 3.43 14.65 -19.44
C LYS A 100 3.92 13.50 -20.31
N LEU A 101 3.45 12.29 -20.06
CA LEU A 101 3.82 11.08 -20.80
C LEU A 101 2.97 10.88 -22.06
N GLN A 102 1.79 11.49 -22.09
CA GLN A 102 0.82 11.43 -23.19
C GLN A 102 0.46 9.98 -23.60
N PRO A 103 0.09 9.08 -22.66
CA PRO A 103 -0.37 7.75 -23.02
C PRO A 103 -1.65 7.84 -23.84
N GLN A 104 -1.91 6.78 -24.63
CA GLN A 104 -3.12 6.67 -25.45
C GLN A 104 -4.40 6.68 -24.60
N ASP A 105 -4.35 6.14 -23.38
CA ASP A 105 -5.46 6.10 -22.44
C ASP A 105 -4.96 6.37 -21.00
N PRO A 106 -4.85 7.65 -20.58
CA PRO A 106 -4.35 8.02 -19.26
C PRO A 106 -5.18 7.46 -18.10
N LEU A 107 -6.48 7.23 -18.29
CA LEU A 107 -7.34 6.68 -17.25
C LEU A 107 -7.05 5.19 -17.04
N ALA A 108 -6.94 4.43 -18.12
CA ALA A 108 -6.56 3.01 -18.04
C ALA A 108 -5.16 2.82 -17.46
N VAL A 109 -4.22 3.70 -17.81
CA VAL A 109 -2.86 3.68 -17.23
C VAL A 109 -2.89 4.03 -15.74
N SER A 110 -3.63 5.06 -15.33
CA SER A 110 -3.79 5.41 -13.91
C SER A 110 -4.38 4.25 -13.10
N GLN A 111 -5.32 3.51 -13.67
CA GLN A 111 -5.90 2.32 -13.04
C GLN A 111 -4.85 1.21 -12.91
N ALA A 112 -4.10 0.91 -13.96
CA ALA A 112 -3.07 -0.13 -13.94
C ALA A 112 -1.97 0.17 -12.91
N VAL A 113 -1.55 1.43 -12.80
CA VAL A 113 -0.58 1.87 -11.77
C VAL A 113 -1.13 1.61 -10.37
N PHE A 114 -2.38 1.98 -10.12
CA PHE A 114 -3.01 1.73 -8.82
C PHE A 114 -3.11 0.24 -8.51
N GLU A 115 -3.56 -0.58 -9.46
CA GLU A 115 -3.66 -2.04 -9.29
C GLU A 115 -2.31 -2.67 -8.97
N GLU A 116 -1.24 -2.20 -9.61
CA GLU A 116 0.12 -2.67 -9.38
C GLU A 116 0.66 -2.30 -7.98
N VAL A 117 0.42 -1.08 -7.53
CA VAL A 117 0.78 -0.64 -6.17
C VAL A 117 -0.01 -1.40 -5.11
N VAL A 118 -1.30 -1.63 -5.34
CA VAL A 118 -2.11 -2.46 -4.44
C VAL A 118 -1.57 -3.89 -4.40
N ARG A 119 -1.20 -4.46 -5.56
CA ARG A 119 -0.61 -5.79 -5.66
C ARG A 119 0.69 -5.90 -4.84
N SER A 120 1.58 -4.91 -4.95
CA SER A 120 2.81 -4.85 -4.14
C SER A 120 2.50 -4.71 -2.64
N ASN A 121 1.58 -3.83 -2.26
CA ASN A 121 1.18 -3.66 -0.86
C ASN A 121 0.65 -4.96 -0.23
N PHE A 122 -0.16 -5.73 -0.95
CA PHE A 122 -0.67 -7.02 -0.45
C PHE A 122 0.41 -8.10 -0.34
N SER A 123 1.48 -8.02 -1.14
CA SER A 123 2.61 -8.95 -1.04
C SER A 123 3.38 -8.82 0.30
N LYS A 124 3.15 -7.73 1.05
CA LYS A 124 3.66 -7.57 2.42
C LYS A 124 3.06 -8.63 3.36
N PHE A 125 1.91 -9.19 3.04
CA PHE A 125 1.21 -10.17 3.87
C PHE A 125 1.53 -11.61 3.50
N CYS A 126 1.53 -12.47 4.51
CA CYS A 126 1.82 -13.89 4.34
C CYS A 126 0.51 -14.65 4.03
N PRO A 127 0.43 -15.43 2.93
CA PRO A 127 -0.80 -16.15 2.57
C PRO A 127 -1.03 -17.42 3.40
N THR A 128 -0.02 -17.88 4.15
CA THR A 128 -0.10 -19.08 4.98
C THR A 128 0.68 -18.90 6.27
N GLU A 129 0.33 -19.65 7.31
CA GLU A 129 1.04 -19.63 8.59
C GLU A 129 2.50 -20.06 8.42
N GLU A 130 2.79 -21.02 7.53
CA GLU A 130 4.15 -21.46 7.24
C GLU A 130 5.00 -20.31 6.67
N ASN A 131 4.45 -19.54 5.73
CA ASN A 131 5.12 -18.35 5.20
C ASN A 131 5.34 -17.28 6.28
N ALA A 132 4.38 -17.12 7.19
CA ALA A 132 4.51 -16.21 8.33
C ALA A 132 5.66 -16.65 9.26
N ARG A 133 5.74 -17.94 9.60
CA ARG A 133 6.83 -18.51 10.41
C ARG A 133 8.19 -18.33 9.75
N GLN A 134 8.28 -18.56 8.44
CA GLN A 134 9.49 -18.32 7.66
C GLN A 134 9.90 -16.84 7.69
N THR A 135 8.93 -15.94 7.60
CA THR A 135 9.18 -14.51 7.71
C THR A 135 9.68 -14.11 9.10
N VAL A 136 9.09 -14.65 10.18
CA VAL A 136 9.59 -14.41 11.54
C VAL A 136 11.04 -14.86 11.67
N GLN A 137 11.34 -16.07 11.20
CA GLN A 137 12.69 -16.61 11.22
C GLN A 137 13.67 -15.74 10.42
N HIS A 138 13.23 -15.24 9.25
CA HIS A 138 14.04 -14.35 8.42
C HIS A 138 14.44 -13.06 9.17
N TYR A 139 13.49 -12.36 9.81
CA TYR A 139 13.81 -11.14 10.58
C TYR A 139 14.73 -11.44 11.78
N ALA A 140 14.51 -12.55 12.48
CA ALA A 140 15.37 -12.95 13.60
C ALA A 140 16.81 -13.24 13.13
N ASP A 141 16.98 -14.03 12.07
CA ASP A 141 18.30 -14.47 11.61
C ASP A 141 19.10 -13.36 10.95
N THR A 142 18.45 -12.56 10.11
CA THR A 142 19.12 -11.59 9.24
C THR A 142 19.27 -10.23 9.91
N LEU A 143 18.26 -9.80 10.67
CA LEU A 143 18.17 -8.44 11.20
C LEU A 143 18.19 -8.37 12.73
N ASP A 144 18.09 -9.48 13.46
CA ASP A 144 17.96 -9.49 14.93
C ASP A 144 16.72 -8.71 15.42
N VAL A 145 15.66 -8.70 14.59
CA VAL A 145 14.42 -7.98 14.85
C VAL A 145 13.38 -9.00 15.28
N ASP A 146 12.85 -8.85 16.50
CA ASP A 146 11.77 -9.69 17.00
C ASP A 146 10.43 -9.28 16.39
N VAL A 147 9.72 -10.23 15.78
CA VAL A 147 8.47 -9.98 15.08
C VAL A 147 7.43 -11.03 15.44
N THR A 148 6.17 -10.62 15.41
CA THR A 148 5.00 -11.47 15.66
C THR A 148 4.12 -11.48 14.43
N TYR A 149 3.16 -12.41 14.36
CA TYR A 149 2.13 -12.38 13.35
C TYR A 149 0.75 -12.60 13.96
N ASP A 150 -0.25 -11.94 13.37
CA ASP A 150 -1.65 -12.15 13.65
C ASP A 150 -2.34 -12.67 12.38
N GLN A 151 -3.25 -13.64 12.53
CA GLN A 151 -4.12 -14.02 11.42
C GLN A 151 -5.21 -12.96 11.27
N VAL A 152 -5.32 -12.37 10.08
CA VAL A 152 -6.42 -11.46 9.79
C VAL A 152 -7.00 -11.70 8.39
N GLY A 153 -8.30 -11.98 8.37
CA GLY A 153 -8.96 -12.53 7.19
C GLY A 153 -8.26 -13.81 6.75
N ASP A 154 -7.88 -13.84 5.47
CA ASP A 154 -7.18 -14.98 4.84
C ASP A 154 -5.65 -14.87 4.91
N PHE A 155 -5.12 -13.82 5.56
CA PHE A 155 -3.68 -13.54 5.60
C PHE A 155 -3.12 -13.59 7.01
N PHE A 156 -1.79 -13.63 7.09
CA PHE A 156 -1.02 -13.44 8.31
C PHE A 156 -0.19 -12.16 8.18
N VAL A 157 -0.36 -11.24 9.12
CA VAL A 157 0.27 -9.91 9.08
C VAL A 157 1.43 -9.87 10.07
N ILE A 158 2.63 -9.59 9.56
CA ILE A 158 3.87 -9.55 10.35
C ILE A 158 4.01 -8.18 10.99
N ARG A 159 4.25 -8.15 12.30
CA ARG A 159 4.42 -6.91 13.09
C ARG A 159 5.68 -6.95 13.91
N CYS A 160 6.33 -5.79 14.01
CA CYS A 160 7.41 -5.59 14.95
C CYS A 160 6.93 -5.72 16.40
N ALA A 161 7.55 -6.59 17.20
CA ALA A 161 7.08 -6.92 18.55
C ALA A 161 7.32 -5.78 19.57
N SER A 162 8.35 -4.96 19.35
CA SER A 162 8.72 -3.84 20.24
C SER A 162 9.51 -2.77 19.48
N ASP A 163 9.69 -1.60 20.08
CA ASP A 163 10.64 -0.61 19.55
C ASP A 163 12.06 -1.16 19.65
N GLN A 164 12.72 -1.37 18.51
CA GLN A 164 14.04 -1.98 18.42
C GLN A 164 14.83 -1.44 17.23
N THR A 165 16.13 -1.71 17.22
CA THR A 165 17.03 -1.36 16.11
C THR A 165 17.58 -2.63 15.51
N GLY A 166 17.37 -2.83 14.21
CA GLY A 166 17.90 -4.00 13.50
C GLY A 166 19.41 -3.92 13.28
N ARG A 167 20.02 -5.03 12.86
CA ARG A 167 21.44 -5.11 12.47
C ARG A 167 21.79 -4.20 11.29
N ASP A 168 20.79 -3.81 10.50
CA ASP A 168 20.92 -2.83 9.42
C ASP A 168 20.97 -1.37 9.93
N GLY A 169 20.84 -1.16 11.24
CA GLY A 169 20.84 0.16 11.87
C GLY A 169 19.51 0.90 11.76
N LYS A 170 18.45 0.29 11.19
CA LYS A 170 17.13 0.91 11.07
C LYS A 170 16.32 0.75 12.34
N ALA A 171 15.50 1.76 12.64
CA ALA A 171 14.54 1.71 13.73
C ALA A 171 13.25 1.00 13.29
N TYR A 172 12.88 -0.04 14.03
CA TYR A 172 11.64 -0.77 13.87
C TYR A 172 10.74 -0.44 15.05
N ARG A 173 9.65 0.28 14.79
CA ARG A 173 8.70 0.69 15.83
C ARG A 173 7.75 -0.44 16.13
N LYS A 174 7.34 -0.56 17.39
CA LYS A 174 6.32 -1.52 17.81
C LYS A 174 5.06 -1.42 16.93
N ASP A 175 4.47 -2.58 16.63
CA ASP A 175 3.24 -2.76 15.86
C ASP A 175 3.35 -2.36 14.37
N LYS A 176 4.52 -1.88 13.91
CA LYS A 176 4.79 -1.61 12.50
C LYS A 176 4.64 -2.90 11.68
N ILE A 177 3.82 -2.83 10.63
CA ILE A 177 3.69 -3.90 9.63
C ILE A 177 4.98 -4.01 8.83
N LEU A 178 5.48 -5.24 8.67
CA LEU A 178 6.73 -5.53 7.97
C LEU A 178 6.48 -6.39 6.73
N LYS A 179 7.42 -6.32 5.77
CA LYS A 179 7.37 -7.03 4.49
C LYS A 179 7.56 -8.53 4.72
N SER A 180 6.75 -9.37 4.06
CA SER A 180 6.94 -10.83 4.02
C SER A 180 8.23 -11.22 3.28
N VAL A 181 8.66 -12.47 3.40
CA VAL A 181 9.78 -13.00 2.59
C VAL A 181 9.45 -13.10 1.09
N ASP A 182 8.17 -13.09 0.73
CA ASP A 182 7.69 -13.15 -0.66
C ASP A 182 7.33 -11.76 -1.21
N PHE A 183 7.60 -10.69 -0.45
CA PHE A 183 7.32 -9.33 -0.85
C PHE A 183 8.03 -8.97 -2.17
N PHE A 184 7.33 -8.22 -3.02
CA PHE A 184 7.89 -7.62 -4.23
C PHE A 184 7.54 -6.14 -4.32
N GLU A 185 8.50 -5.34 -4.80
CA GLU A 185 8.26 -3.94 -5.19
C GLU A 185 7.34 -3.89 -6.42
N PRO A 186 6.59 -2.80 -6.63
CA PRO A 186 5.75 -2.66 -7.82
C PRO A 186 6.62 -2.63 -9.09
N ASP A 187 6.14 -3.31 -10.12
CA ASP A 187 6.79 -3.38 -11.43
C ASP A 187 5.89 -2.75 -12.50
N PHE A 188 6.18 -1.52 -12.89
CA PHE A 188 5.42 -0.81 -13.92
C PHE A 188 5.88 -1.11 -15.35
N SER A 189 6.88 -1.97 -15.56
CA SER A 189 7.46 -2.22 -16.90
C SER A 189 6.47 -2.83 -17.90
N HIS A 190 5.38 -3.43 -17.40
CA HIS A 190 4.31 -4.01 -18.20
C HIS A 190 3.20 -3.00 -18.57
N ILE A 191 3.24 -1.79 -18.02
CA ILE A 191 2.27 -0.73 -18.28
C ILE A 191 2.76 0.15 -19.43
N GLN A 192 1.90 0.38 -20.42
CA GLN A 192 2.22 1.23 -21.55
C GLN A 192 1.99 2.70 -21.18
N LEU A 193 3.04 3.34 -20.67
CA LEU A 193 3.11 4.76 -20.28
C LEU A 193 3.21 5.71 -21.47
#